data_AF-A0A249STA9-F1
#
_entry.id   AF-A0A249STA9-F1
#
_cell.length_a   1.000
_cell.length_b   1.000
_cell.length_c   1.000
_cell.angle_alpha   90.00
_cell.angle_beta   90.00
_cell.angle_gamma   90.00
#
_symmetry.space_group_name_H-M   'P 1'
#
loop_
_entity.id
_entity.type
_entity.pdbx_description
1 polymer ?
#
loop_
_entity_poly.entity_id
_entity_poly.type
_entity_poly.pdbx_seq_one_letter_code
_entity_poly.pdbx_strand_id
1 'polypeptide(L)'
;METFKSDLSGNEFPSAEKVSGKSIRKGLYDLIRQDHPHFNNKCHLALSELTEYKQRYYEGFFSHEIGQLTEMEKQVMAKLKDHESITDKLDTGEESLPATYGERLADKIADFGGSWTFILIFLFFICAWMAVNIYLLANKGFDPYPFILLNLILSCLAALQAPVIMMSQNRQESKDRQRAKNDYMINLKSELEVRILHDKIDHLLLRQQQDMMELQQAQMDTLREITHALKLIHQDVHKGNKGDHGTS
;
A
#
# COMPACT_ATOMS: atom_id res chain seq x y z
N MET A 1 34.50 -8.81 19.83
CA MET A 1 33.47 -9.05 18.79
C MET A 1 34.20 -9.16 17.48
N GLU A 2 34.05 -10.27 16.75
CA GLU A 2 34.73 -10.45 15.47
C GLU A 2 34.13 -9.48 14.44
N THR A 3 34.97 -8.62 13.85
CA THR A 3 34.61 -7.70 12.77
C THR A 3 35.16 -8.22 11.45
N PHE A 4 34.50 -7.89 10.34
CA PHE A 4 35.01 -8.15 8.99
C PHE A 4 35.07 -6.85 8.20
N LYS A 5 36.02 -6.75 7.29
CA LYS A 5 36.14 -5.60 6.39
C LYS A 5 35.28 -5.86 5.15
N SER A 6 34.37 -4.95 4.82
CA SER A 6 33.59 -5.02 3.59
C SER A 6 34.49 -4.82 2.38
N ASP A 7 34.38 -5.69 1.38
CA ASP A 7 35.09 -5.56 0.10
C ASP A 7 34.47 -4.47 -0.80
N LEU A 8 33.32 -3.89 -0.40
CA LEU A 8 32.63 -2.84 -1.13
C LEU A 8 33.12 -1.43 -0.71
N SER A 9 33.02 -1.12 0.59
CA SER A 9 33.36 0.20 1.15
C SER A 9 34.69 0.23 1.88
N GLY A 10 35.28 -0.92 2.19
CA GLY A 10 36.50 -1.00 3.01
C GLY A 10 36.28 -0.70 4.50
N ASN A 11 35.03 -0.57 4.95
CA ASN A 11 34.69 -0.30 6.35
C ASN A 11 34.59 -1.60 7.18
N GLU A 12 34.78 -1.49 8.50
CA GLU A 12 34.65 -2.61 9.44
C GLU A 12 33.21 -2.76 9.92
N PHE A 13 32.66 -3.96 9.77
CA PHE A 13 31.30 -4.31 10.18
C PHE A 13 31.29 -5.53 11.11
N PRO A 14 30.25 -5.71 11.93
CA PRO A 14 30.09 -6.93 12.73
C PRO A 14 30.01 -8.17 11.85
N SER A 15 30.69 -9.25 12.22
CA SER A 15 30.66 -10.55 11.51
C SER A 15 29.26 -11.12 11.29
N ALA A 16 28.28 -10.74 12.14
CA ALA A 16 26.87 -11.11 11.99
C ALA A 16 26.20 -10.53 10.73
N GLU A 17 26.71 -9.43 10.19
CA GLU A 17 26.16 -8.74 9.01
C GLU A 17 26.81 -9.18 7.70
N LYS A 18 27.65 -10.22 7.72
CA LYS A 18 28.42 -10.65 6.56
C LYS A 18 27.56 -11.37 5.53
N VAL A 19 27.45 -10.78 4.33
CA VAL A 19 26.74 -11.37 3.19
C VAL A 19 27.72 -11.69 2.06
N SER A 20 27.55 -12.86 1.44
CA SER A 20 28.38 -13.33 0.33
C SER A 20 27.85 -12.85 -1.03
N GLY A 21 28.73 -12.42 -1.92
CA GLY A 21 28.38 -12.05 -3.30
C GLY A 21 27.59 -13.13 -4.07
N LYS A 22 27.81 -14.42 -3.75
CA LYS A 22 27.05 -15.54 -4.34
C LYS A 22 25.56 -15.55 -4.02
N SER A 23 25.15 -14.95 -2.90
CA SER A 23 23.75 -14.93 -2.47
C SER A 23 22.95 -13.76 -3.05
N ILE A 24 23.58 -12.88 -3.84
CA ILE A 24 22.96 -11.67 -4.39
C ILE A 24 22.28 -11.98 -5.73
N ARG A 25 21.06 -11.49 -5.91
CA ARG A 25 20.27 -11.62 -7.15
C ARG A 25 20.97 -10.90 -8.32
N LYS A 26 20.93 -11.47 -9.52
CA LYS A 26 21.68 -10.99 -10.71
C LYS A 26 21.45 -9.49 -11.01
N GLY A 27 20.21 -9.00 -10.97
CA GLY A 27 19.92 -7.58 -11.21
C GLY A 27 20.55 -6.62 -10.19
N LEU A 28 20.58 -7.01 -8.91
CA LEU A 28 21.27 -6.25 -7.86
C LEU A 28 22.79 -6.33 -8.02
N TYR A 29 23.29 -7.51 -8.41
CA TYR A 29 24.71 -7.74 -8.67
C TYR A 29 25.22 -6.86 -9.82
N ASP A 30 24.44 -6.74 -10.89
CA ASP A 30 24.77 -5.88 -12.03
C ASP A 30 24.79 -4.39 -11.65
N LEU A 31 23.86 -3.95 -10.80
CA LEU A 31 23.83 -2.58 -10.25
C LEU A 31 25.05 -2.30 -9.35
N ILE A 32 25.38 -3.22 -8.45
CA ILE A 32 26.57 -3.09 -7.58
C ILE A 32 27.85 -3.07 -8.42
N ARG A 33 27.91 -3.85 -9.50
CA ARG A 33 29.07 -3.92 -10.39
C ARG A 33 29.22 -2.67 -11.27
N GLN A 34 28.14 -1.95 -11.53
CA GLN A 34 28.16 -0.66 -12.22
C GLN A 34 28.92 0.39 -11.39
N ASP A 35 28.70 0.41 -10.07
CA ASP A 35 29.37 1.34 -9.15
C ASP A 35 30.74 0.81 -8.68
N HIS A 36 30.90 -0.52 -8.55
CA HIS A 36 32.13 -1.18 -8.11
C HIS A 36 32.56 -2.31 -9.06
N PRO A 37 33.41 -2.02 -10.07
CA PRO A 37 33.80 -2.99 -11.11
C PRO A 37 34.56 -4.22 -10.60
N HIS A 38 35.19 -4.12 -9.43
CA HIS A 38 35.99 -5.20 -8.82
C HIS A 38 35.17 -6.20 -8.01
N PHE A 39 33.87 -5.94 -7.82
CA PHE A 39 33.00 -6.80 -7.05
C PHE A 39 32.78 -8.15 -7.74
N ASN A 40 33.09 -9.24 -7.04
CA ASN A 40 33.01 -10.60 -7.57
C ASN A 40 32.30 -11.57 -6.60
N ASN A 41 32.01 -12.79 -7.06
CA ASN A 41 31.32 -13.82 -6.26
C ASN A 41 32.04 -14.27 -4.98
N LYS A 42 33.32 -13.90 -4.80
CA LYS A 42 34.11 -14.18 -3.58
C LYS A 42 34.15 -12.99 -2.61
N CYS A 43 33.65 -11.82 -3.01
CA CYS A 43 33.58 -10.63 -2.19
C CYS A 43 32.47 -10.74 -1.13
N HIS A 44 32.68 -10.07 -0.01
CA HIS A 44 31.72 -9.95 1.07
C HIS A 44 31.34 -8.49 1.29
N LEU A 45 30.06 -8.26 1.54
CA LEU A 45 29.52 -6.94 1.88
C LEU A 45 28.68 -7.02 3.13
N ALA A 46 28.44 -5.87 3.77
CA ALA A 46 27.55 -5.80 4.91
C ALA A 46 26.07 -5.84 4.48
N LEU A 47 25.22 -6.39 5.34
CA LEU A 47 23.77 -6.42 5.14
C LEU A 47 23.17 -5.02 5.01
N SER A 48 23.72 -4.04 5.74
CA SER A 48 23.35 -2.62 5.67
C SER A 48 23.61 -2.03 4.27
N GLU A 49 24.80 -2.27 3.71
CA GLU A 49 25.15 -1.85 2.35
C GLU A 49 24.29 -2.53 1.28
N LEU A 50 24.06 -3.84 1.44
CA LEU A 50 23.18 -4.58 0.54
C LEU A 50 21.76 -4.02 0.57
N THR A 51 21.29 -3.58 1.74
CA THR A 51 19.97 -2.97 1.91
C THR A 51 19.87 -1.64 1.16
N GLU A 52 20.93 -0.82 1.19
CA GLU A 52 20.99 0.43 0.43
C GLU A 52 20.97 0.19 -1.10
N TYR A 53 21.73 -0.78 -1.59
CA TYR A 53 21.70 -1.14 -3.02
C TYR A 53 20.38 -1.78 -3.44
N LYS A 54 19.72 -2.57 -2.56
CA LYS A 54 18.36 -3.05 -2.82
C LYS A 54 17.40 -1.88 -2.97
N GLN A 55 17.52 -0.91 -2.07
CA GLN A 55 16.76 0.32 -2.07
C GLN A 55 16.89 1.08 -3.40
N ARG A 56 18.11 1.28 -3.92
CA ARG A 56 18.35 1.95 -5.21
C ARG A 56 17.90 1.13 -6.41
N TYR A 57 18.10 -0.19 -6.37
CA TYR A 57 17.65 -1.10 -7.44
C TYR A 57 16.14 -1.02 -7.63
N TYR A 58 15.38 -1.04 -6.53
CA TYR A 58 13.94 -0.88 -6.59
C TYR A 58 13.55 0.52 -7.06
N GLU A 59 14.19 1.59 -6.56
CA GLU A 59 13.92 2.96 -7.03
C GLU A 59 14.13 3.11 -8.54
N GLY A 60 15.22 2.58 -9.11
CA GLY A 60 15.51 2.65 -10.54
C GLY A 60 14.60 1.76 -11.40
N PHE A 61 14.29 0.56 -10.93
CA PHE A 61 13.36 -0.36 -11.60
C PHE A 61 11.94 0.21 -11.66
N PHE A 62 11.46 0.80 -10.56
CA PHE A 62 10.11 1.37 -10.48
C PHE A 62 9.98 2.72 -11.21
N SER A 63 11.04 3.53 -11.29
CA SER A 63 11.00 4.82 -12.01
C SER A 63 10.83 4.69 -13.53
N HIS A 64 11.18 3.53 -14.09
CA HIS A 64 11.09 3.29 -15.54
C HIS A 64 9.72 2.72 -15.96
N GLU A 65 9.05 1.98 -15.07
CA GLU A 65 7.70 1.40 -15.32
C GLU A 65 6.56 2.24 -14.76
N ILE A 66 6.79 2.99 -13.68
CA ILE A 66 5.83 3.92 -13.12
C ILE A 66 6.31 5.31 -13.51
N GLY A 67 5.61 5.93 -14.47
CA GLY A 67 5.88 7.30 -14.89
C GLY A 67 5.90 8.29 -13.71
N GLN A 68 6.22 9.57 -13.99
CA GLN A 68 6.42 10.63 -13.00
C GLN A 68 5.50 10.51 -11.76
N LEU A 69 6.05 9.93 -10.69
CA LEU A 69 5.29 9.68 -9.46
C LEU A 69 4.88 11.01 -8.84
N THR A 70 3.59 11.17 -8.61
CA THR A 70 3.02 12.25 -7.81
C THR A 70 3.59 12.14 -6.39
N GLU A 71 3.75 13.27 -5.67
CA GLU A 71 4.32 13.28 -4.30
C GLU A 71 3.63 12.32 -3.33
N MET A 72 2.31 12.09 -3.48
CA MET A 72 1.59 11.10 -2.67
C MET A 72 2.01 9.65 -2.98
N GLU A 73 2.30 9.34 -4.25
CA GLU A 73 2.74 8.00 -4.65
C GLU A 73 4.14 7.70 -4.11
N LYS A 74 5.03 8.70 -4.10
CA LYS A 74 6.34 8.61 -3.43
C LYS A 74 6.21 8.37 -1.93
N GLN A 75 5.25 9.04 -1.26
CA GLN A 75 5.01 8.83 0.17
C GLN A 75 4.48 7.43 0.48
N VAL A 76 3.54 6.91 -0.31
CA VAL A 76 3.05 5.53 -0.16
C VAL A 76 4.18 4.52 -0.40
N MET A 77 5.02 4.75 -1.42
CA MET A 77 6.18 3.90 -1.70
C MET A 77 7.21 3.89 -0.57
N ALA A 78 7.55 5.07 -0.03
CA ALA A 78 8.50 5.19 1.08
C ALA A 78 8.02 4.40 2.30
N LYS A 79 6.72 4.46 2.59
CA LYS A 79 6.11 3.69 3.69
C LYS A 79 6.03 2.19 3.41
N LEU A 80 5.85 1.77 2.14
CA LEU A 80 5.78 0.34 1.78
C LEU A 80 7.15 -0.34 1.93
N LYS A 81 8.23 0.41 1.70
CA LYS A 81 9.62 -0.05 1.80
C LYS A 81 10.03 -0.47 3.21
N ASP A 82 9.47 0.19 4.22
CA ASP A 82 9.86 -0.01 5.62
C ASP A 82 9.22 -1.25 6.26
N HIS A 83 8.41 -2.02 5.52
CA HIS A 83 7.59 -3.11 6.08
C HIS A 83 6.72 -2.70 7.29
N GLU A 84 6.62 -1.39 7.62
CA GLU A 84 5.67 -0.91 8.59
C GLU A 84 4.27 -1.10 8.03
N SER A 85 3.39 -1.65 8.87
CA SER A 85 1.96 -1.73 8.58
C SER A 85 1.42 -0.32 8.37
N ILE A 86 1.36 0.12 7.10
CA ILE A 86 0.63 1.34 6.71
C ILE A 86 -0.80 1.29 7.23
N THR A 87 -1.33 0.07 7.38
CA THR A 87 -2.65 -0.21 7.95
C THR A 87 -2.78 0.32 9.38
N ASP A 88 -1.72 0.35 10.20
CA ASP A 88 -1.80 0.72 11.61
C ASP A 88 -1.87 2.24 11.83
N LYS A 89 -1.21 3.04 10.96
CA LYS A 89 -1.21 4.52 11.03
C LYS A 89 -2.27 5.21 10.16
N LEU A 90 -2.96 4.47 9.29
CA LEU A 90 -4.12 5.00 8.55
C LEU A 90 -5.45 4.66 9.22
N ASP A 91 -5.49 3.61 10.06
CA ASP A 91 -6.66 3.21 10.85
C ASP A 91 -6.69 3.87 12.25
N THR A 92 -5.58 4.48 12.68
CA THR A 92 -5.64 5.48 13.75
C THR A 92 -6.32 6.73 13.19
N GLY A 93 -7.65 6.71 13.22
CA GLY A 93 -8.41 7.92 13.32
C GLY A 93 -7.74 8.81 14.36
N GLU A 94 -7.51 10.05 13.96
CA GLU A 94 -7.25 11.16 14.87
C GLU A 94 -5.82 11.27 15.45
N GLU A 95 -4.90 11.81 14.64
CA GLU A 95 -4.16 13.00 15.08
C GLU A 95 -5.01 14.26 14.82
N SER A 96 -6.26 14.28 15.31
CA SER A 96 -6.96 15.53 15.45
C SER A 96 -6.40 16.18 16.70
N LEU A 97 -5.66 17.28 16.51
CA LEU A 97 -5.40 18.27 17.56
C LEU A 97 -6.68 18.40 18.40
N PRO A 98 -6.60 18.43 19.74
CA PRO A 98 -7.77 18.36 20.60
C PRO A 98 -8.79 19.40 20.16
N ALA A 99 -9.91 18.92 19.60
CA ALA A 99 -10.92 19.79 19.01
C ALA A 99 -11.28 20.89 19.99
N THR A 100 -11.13 22.13 19.54
CA THR A 100 -11.41 23.31 20.35
C THR A 100 -12.85 23.20 20.86
N TYR A 101 -13.14 23.71 22.06
CA TYR A 101 -14.50 23.63 22.64
C TYR A 101 -15.60 24.11 21.67
N GLY A 102 -15.30 25.11 20.83
CA GLY A 102 -16.19 25.59 19.76
C GLY A 102 -16.42 24.57 18.64
N GLU A 103 -15.40 23.81 18.24
CA GLU A 103 -15.51 22.78 17.20
C GLU A 103 -16.35 21.59 17.71
N ARG A 104 -16.19 21.21 18.98
CA ARG A 104 -17.02 20.14 19.59
C ARG A 104 -18.49 20.57 19.73
N LEU A 105 -18.73 21.83 20.07
CA LEU A 105 -20.08 22.39 20.16
C LEU A 105 -20.73 22.50 18.78
N ALA A 106 -19.98 22.95 17.76
CA ALA A 106 -20.46 23.05 16.38
C ALA A 106 -20.84 21.68 15.80
N ASP A 107 -20.06 20.62 16.04
CA ASP A 107 -20.43 19.25 15.62
C ASP A 107 -21.76 18.82 16.25
N LYS A 108 -21.91 19.00 17.57
CA LYS A 108 -23.17 18.66 18.25
C LYS A 108 -24.36 19.46 17.74
N ILE A 109 -24.18 20.74 17.43
CA ILE A 109 -25.25 21.59 16.89
C ILE A 109 -25.60 21.16 15.46
N ALA A 110 -24.63 20.79 14.63
CA ALA A 110 -24.87 20.29 13.27
C ALA A 110 -25.66 18.98 13.29
N ASP A 111 -25.24 18.01 14.12
CA ASP A 111 -25.90 16.72 14.27
C ASP A 111 -27.33 16.87 14.81
N PHE A 112 -27.53 17.76 15.79
CA PHE A 112 -28.84 18.01 16.37
C PHE A 112 -29.76 18.80 15.43
N GLY A 113 -29.24 19.82 14.75
CA GLY A 113 -29.98 20.67 13.82
C GLY A 113 -30.45 19.93 12.56
N GLY A 114 -29.76 18.88 12.15
CA GLY A 114 -30.15 18.02 11.02
C GLY A 114 -31.17 16.92 11.35
N SER A 115 -31.56 16.75 12.63
CA SER A 115 -32.45 15.66 13.04
C SER A 115 -33.93 15.99 12.85
N TRP A 116 -34.70 15.02 12.39
CA TRP A 116 -36.17 15.07 12.37
C TRP A 116 -36.79 15.33 13.75
N THR A 117 -36.13 14.89 14.83
CA THR A 117 -36.62 15.13 16.19
C THR A 117 -36.55 16.60 16.60
N PHE A 118 -35.54 17.33 16.12
CA PHE A 118 -35.41 18.77 16.40
C PHE A 118 -36.54 19.56 15.75
N ILE A 119 -36.86 19.25 14.49
CA ILE A 119 -37.96 19.88 13.75
C ILE A 119 -39.30 19.71 14.49
N LEU A 120 -39.59 18.50 14.99
CA LEU A 120 -40.82 18.22 15.72
C LEU A 120 -40.90 18.95 17.07
N ILE A 121 -39.81 18.98 17.84
CA ILE A 121 -39.76 19.71 19.12
C ILE A 121 -39.92 21.22 18.89
N PHE A 122 -39.26 21.76 17.87
CA PHE A 122 -39.33 23.17 17.52
C PHE A 122 -40.74 23.59 17.11
N LEU A 123 -41.42 22.77 16.30
CA LEU A 123 -42.80 22.99 15.90
C LEU A 123 -43.76 22.89 17.08
N PHE A 124 -43.57 21.91 17.97
CA PHE A 124 -44.33 21.79 19.21
C PHE A 124 -44.16 23.02 20.10
N PHE A 125 -42.94 23.55 20.25
CA PHE A 125 -42.66 24.75 21.02
C PHE A 125 -43.40 25.97 20.47
N ILE A 126 -43.38 26.18 19.15
CA ILE A 126 -44.12 27.26 18.50
C ILE A 126 -45.64 27.13 18.75
N CYS A 127 -46.20 25.92 18.57
CA CYS A 127 -47.61 25.65 18.84
C CYS A 127 -47.98 25.89 20.31
N ALA A 128 -47.15 25.44 21.25
CA ALA A 128 -47.35 25.65 22.68
C ALA A 128 -47.28 27.13 23.05
N TRP A 129 -46.32 27.89 22.51
CA TRP A 129 -46.19 29.33 22.72
C TRP A 129 -47.44 30.09 22.24
N MET A 130 -47.93 29.75 21.05
CA MET A 130 -49.18 30.33 20.52
C MET A 130 -50.37 29.97 21.42
N ALA A 131 -50.51 28.70 21.84
CA ALA A 131 -51.61 28.25 22.69
C ALA A 131 -51.63 28.95 24.05
N VAL A 132 -50.46 29.12 24.69
CA VAL A 132 -50.34 29.83 25.98
C VAL A 132 -50.70 31.31 25.83
N ASN A 133 -50.20 31.99 24.80
CA ASN A 133 -50.51 33.41 24.60
C ASN A 133 -51.99 33.65 24.24
N ILE A 134 -52.61 32.76 23.47
CA ILE A 134 -54.03 32.85 23.10
C ILE A 134 -54.95 32.52 24.29
N TYR A 135 -54.69 31.44 25.02
CA TYR A 135 -55.64 30.91 26.01
C TYR A 135 -55.42 31.43 27.44
N LEU A 136 -54.17 31.57 27.88
CA LEU A 136 -53.83 31.94 29.27
C LEU A 136 -53.66 33.45 29.47
N LEU A 137 -53.24 34.18 28.43
CA LEU A 137 -52.82 35.58 28.55
C LEU A 137 -53.66 36.58 27.73
N ALA A 138 -54.87 36.19 27.32
CA ALA A 138 -55.79 37.05 26.55
C ALA A 138 -56.06 38.43 27.19
N ASN A 139 -55.98 38.55 28.54
CA ASN A 139 -56.25 39.80 29.27
C ASN A 139 -55.01 40.63 29.67
N LYS A 140 -53.79 40.08 29.53
CA LYS A 140 -52.53 40.75 29.92
C LYS A 140 -51.46 40.79 28.82
N GLY A 141 -51.73 40.18 27.67
CA GLY A 141 -51.10 40.42 26.38
C GLY A 141 -49.58 40.54 26.40
N PHE A 142 -48.86 39.47 26.76
CA PHE A 142 -47.40 39.47 26.66
C PHE A 142 -46.94 39.46 25.19
N ASP A 143 -47.61 38.69 24.33
CA ASP A 143 -47.44 38.71 22.86
C ASP A 143 -48.80 38.51 22.14
N PRO A 144 -49.63 39.56 22.01
CA PRO A 144 -50.92 39.49 21.33
C PRO A 144 -50.76 39.17 19.84
N TYR A 145 -51.79 38.56 19.24
CA TYR A 145 -51.86 38.38 17.79
C TYR A 145 -51.64 39.73 17.09
N PRO A 146 -50.62 39.89 16.21
CA PRO A 146 -49.99 38.89 15.33
C PRO A 146 -48.61 38.31 15.78
N PHE A 147 -48.32 38.23 17.09
CA PHE A 147 -47.09 37.63 17.67
C PHE A 147 -45.77 38.29 17.22
N ILE A 148 -45.58 39.57 17.56
CA ILE A 148 -44.44 40.36 17.09
C ILE A 148 -43.11 39.85 17.69
N LEU A 149 -43.14 39.39 18.95
CA LEU A 149 -41.93 38.92 19.64
C LEU A 149 -41.49 37.56 19.10
N LEU A 150 -42.44 36.65 18.88
CA LEU A 150 -42.16 35.37 18.25
C LEU A 150 -41.55 35.57 16.85
N ASN A 151 -42.13 36.47 16.05
CA ASN A 151 -41.64 36.76 14.71
C ASN A 151 -40.21 37.36 14.72
N LEU A 152 -39.92 38.25 15.67
CA LEU A 152 -38.58 38.81 15.83
C LEU A 152 -37.55 37.73 16.18
N ILE A 153 -37.88 36.82 17.10
CA ILE A 153 -37.00 35.71 17.51
C ILE A 153 -36.77 34.75 16.34
N LEU A 154 -37.83 34.37 15.62
CA LEU A 154 -37.74 33.49 14.46
C LEU A 154 -36.89 34.10 13.33
N SER A 155 -37.05 35.40 13.08
CA SER A 155 -36.26 36.13 12.08
C SER A 155 -34.78 36.18 12.45
N CYS A 156 -34.46 36.44 13.72
CA CYS A 156 -33.09 36.41 14.22
C CYS A 156 -32.48 35.00 14.12
N LEU A 157 -33.25 33.97 14.49
CA LEU A 157 -32.82 32.58 14.40
C LEU A 157 -32.54 32.19 12.93
N ALA A 158 -33.43 32.54 12.01
CA ALA A 158 -33.27 32.29 10.59
C ALA A 158 -32.04 33.00 9.99
N ALA A 159 -31.75 34.23 10.41
CA ALA A 159 -30.56 34.95 9.97
C ALA A 159 -29.25 34.25 10.40
N LEU A 160 -29.24 33.61 11.57
CA LEU A 160 -28.08 32.84 12.05
C LEU A 160 -27.99 31.42 11.47
N GLN A 161 -29.05 30.89 10.87
CA GLN A 161 -29.06 29.54 10.31
C GLN A 161 -28.09 29.38 9.14
N ALA A 162 -28.09 30.30 8.17
CA ALA A 162 -27.28 30.15 6.96
C ALA A 162 -25.75 30.06 7.24
N PRO A 163 -25.15 30.91 8.11
CA PRO A 163 -23.75 30.77 8.49
C PRO A 163 -23.45 29.49 9.27
N VAL A 164 -24.33 29.06 10.18
CA VAL A 164 -24.14 27.82 10.95
C VAL A 164 -24.19 26.60 10.02
N ILE A 165 -25.14 26.57 9.09
CA ILE A 165 -25.22 25.54 8.06
C ILE A 165 -23.95 25.54 7.21
N MET A 166 -23.51 26.70 6.73
CA MET A 166 -22.29 26.84 5.93
C MET A 166 -21.03 26.38 6.69
N MET A 167 -20.92 26.70 7.99
CA MET A 167 -19.82 26.22 8.84
C MET A 167 -19.86 24.70 9.00
N SER A 168 -21.05 24.11 9.19
CA SER A 168 -21.20 22.66 9.28
C SER A 168 -20.86 21.95 7.96
N GLN A 169 -21.28 22.52 6.82
CA GLN A 169 -20.98 22.02 5.48
C GLN A 169 -19.47 22.08 5.18
N ASN A 170 -18.84 23.24 5.36
CA ASN A 170 -17.39 23.40 5.12
C ASN A 170 -16.56 22.41 5.97
N ARG A 171 -17.04 22.09 7.17
CA ARG A 171 -16.40 21.09 8.02
C ARG A 171 -16.62 19.66 7.55
N GLN A 172 -17.84 19.33 7.12
CA GLN A 172 -18.14 18.03 6.54
C GLN A 172 -17.33 17.80 5.26
N GLU A 173 -17.24 18.80 4.38
CA GLU A 173 -16.41 18.75 3.17
C GLU A 173 -14.92 18.54 3.48
N SER A 174 -14.40 19.18 4.53
CA SER A 174 -13.01 18.95 4.97
C SER A 174 -12.78 17.51 5.42
N LYS A 175 -13.71 16.94 6.21
CA LYS A 175 -13.67 15.54 6.65
C LYS A 175 -13.77 14.60 5.44
N ASP A 176 -14.70 14.86 4.52
CA ASP A 176 -14.91 14.05 3.31
C ASP A 176 -13.70 14.11 2.37
N ARG A 177 -13.06 15.28 2.23
CA ARG A 177 -11.82 15.45 1.45
C ARG A 177 -10.66 14.66 2.06
N GLN A 178 -10.56 14.60 3.39
CA GLN A 178 -9.54 13.78 4.06
C GLN A 178 -9.81 12.29 3.87
N ARG A 179 -11.07 11.85 4.02
CA ARG A 179 -11.48 10.46 3.76
C ARG A 179 -11.15 10.06 2.32
N ALA A 180 -11.51 10.88 1.34
CA ALA A 180 -11.22 10.62 -0.07
C ALA A 180 -9.70 10.50 -0.36
N LYS A 181 -8.86 11.31 0.31
CA LYS A 181 -7.39 11.17 0.20
C LYS A 181 -6.90 9.85 0.80
N ASN A 182 -7.42 9.46 1.96
CA ASN A 182 -7.06 8.21 2.59
C ASN A 182 -7.48 7.01 1.74
N ASP A 183 -8.71 7.01 1.23
CA ASP A 183 -9.21 5.97 0.32
C ASP A 183 -8.36 5.85 -0.94
N TYR A 184 -7.96 6.98 -1.53
CA TYR A 184 -7.04 7.00 -2.67
C TYR A 184 -5.69 6.38 -2.33
N MET A 185 -5.10 6.72 -1.18
CA MET A 185 -3.82 6.13 -0.74
C MET A 185 -3.93 4.62 -0.52
N ILE A 186 -5.03 4.13 0.06
CA ILE A 186 -5.28 2.70 0.27
C ILE A 186 -5.43 1.98 -1.07
N ASN A 187 -6.15 2.57 -2.02
CA ASN A 187 -6.35 1.99 -3.34
C ASN A 187 -5.02 1.89 -4.10
N LEU A 188 -4.23 2.96 -4.10
CA LEU A 188 -2.90 2.98 -4.71
C LEU A 188 -1.96 1.93 -4.09
N LYS A 189 -1.97 1.82 -2.75
CA LYS A 189 -1.20 0.79 -2.05
C LYS A 189 -1.59 -0.61 -2.52
N SER A 190 -2.89 -0.87 -2.62
CA SER A 190 -3.42 -2.17 -3.06
C SER A 190 -3.02 -2.47 -4.51
N GLU A 191 -3.08 -1.48 -5.40
CA GLU A 191 -2.62 -1.63 -6.79
C GLU A 191 -1.12 -1.99 -6.85
N LEU A 192 -0.29 -1.30 -6.06
CA LEU A 192 1.14 -1.53 -6.03
C LEU A 192 1.50 -2.91 -5.47
N GLU A 193 0.83 -3.34 -4.39
CA GLU A 193 0.99 -4.68 -3.82
C GLU A 193 0.64 -5.77 -4.85
N VAL A 194 -0.46 -5.59 -5.61
CA VAL A 194 -0.85 -6.52 -6.68
C VAL A 194 0.20 -6.56 -7.79
N ARG A 195 0.72 -5.40 -8.22
CA ARG A 195 1.78 -5.34 -9.26
C ARG A 195 3.05 -6.06 -8.81
N ILE A 196 3.49 -5.85 -7.57
CA ILE A 196 4.66 -6.54 -6.99
C ILE A 196 4.42 -8.05 -6.90
N LEU A 197 3.21 -8.48 -6.53
CA LEU A 197 2.86 -9.91 -6.53
C LEU A 197 2.91 -10.50 -7.93
N HIS A 198 2.43 -9.77 -8.94
CA HIS A 198 2.45 -10.20 -10.33
C HIS A 198 3.89 -10.43 -10.82
N ASP A 199 4.79 -9.47 -10.60
CA ASP A 199 6.20 -9.61 -10.98
C ASP A 199 6.90 -10.78 -10.27
N LYS A 200 6.60 -11.00 -8.98
CA LYS A 200 7.09 -12.18 -8.26
C LYS A 200 6.59 -13.49 -8.86
N ILE A 201 5.32 -13.54 -9.27
CA ILE A 201 4.73 -14.72 -9.92
C ILE A 201 5.40 -14.96 -11.27
N ASP A 202 5.57 -13.93 -12.10
CA ASP A 202 6.24 -14.04 -13.40
C ASP A 202 7.68 -14.55 -13.25
N HIS A 203 8.40 -14.03 -12.25
CA HIS A 203 9.73 -14.52 -11.92
C HIS A 203 9.77 -16.00 -11.49
N LEU A 204 8.79 -16.45 -10.69
CA LEU A 204 8.69 -17.85 -10.31
C LEU A 204 8.33 -18.74 -11.50
N LEU A 205 7.44 -18.28 -12.39
CA LEU A 205 7.07 -18.98 -13.61
C LEU A 205 8.26 -19.14 -14.55
N LEU A 206 9.05 -18.08 -14.78
CA LEU A 206 10.26 -18.14 -15.58
C LEU A 206 11.28 -19.13 -15.00
N ARG A 207 11.44 -19.13 -13.67
CA ARG A 207 12.33 -20.09 -13.00
C ARG A 207 11.85 -21.53 -13.21
N GLN A 208 10.56 -21.78 -13.02
CA GLN A 208 9.96 -23.09 -13.21
C GLN A 208 10.11 -23.58 -14.66
N GLN A 209 9.93 -22.69 -15.64
CA GLN A 209 10.15 -23.01 -17.05
C GLN A 209 11.60 -23.40 -17.33
N GLN A 210 12.56 -22.67 -16.75
CA GLN A 210 13.98 -22.98 -16.89
C GLN A 210 14.32 -24.35 -16.27
N ASP A 211 13.83 -24.62 -15.06
CA ASP A 211 14.05 -25.91 -14.38
C ASP A 211 13.42 -27.08 -15.19
N MET A 212 12.26 -26.87 -15.81
CA MET A 212 11.64 -27.84 -16.74
C MET A 212 12.49 -28.10 -17.99
N MET A 213 13.09 -27.06 -18.59
CA MET A 213 13.98 -27.22 -19.75
C MET A 213 15.25 -27.97 -19.38
N GLU A 214 15.85 -27.70 -18.21
CA GLU A 214 17.01 -28.44 -17.71
C GLU A 214 16.70 -29.93 -17.51
N LEU A 215 15.53 -30.25 -16.94
CA LEU A 215 15.08 -31.63 -16.78
C LEU A 215 14.88 -32.33 -18.14
N GLN A 216 14.24 -31.66 -19.10
CA GLN A 216 14.05 -32.20 -20.45
C GLN A 216 15.37 -32.45 -21.17
N GLN A 217 16.35 -31.56 -21.02
CA GLN A 217 17.68 -31.71 -21.60
C GLN A 217 18.40 -32.93 -21.00
N ALA A 218 18.36 -33.09 -19.67
CA ALA A 218 18.92 -34.26 -19.00
C ALA A 218 18.25 -35.56 -19.47
N GLN A 219 16.93 -35.57 -19.65
CA GLN A 219 16.21 -36.72 -20.22
C GLN A 219 16.64 -37.02 -21.66
N MET A 220 16.81 -36.01 -22.52
CA MET A 220 17.31 -36.20 -23.87
C MET A 220 18.72 -36.79 -23.90
N ASP A 221 19.61 -36.34 -23.03
CA ASP A 221 20.99 -36.82 -22.98
C ASP A 221 21.06 -38.28 -22.50
N THR A 222 20.27 -38.66 -21.48
CA THR A 222 20.15 -40.07 -21.07
C THR A 222 19.58 -40.96 -22.18
N LEU A 223 18.57 -40.50 -22.93
CA LEU A 223 18.04 -41.24 -24.08
C LEU A 223 19.09 -41.41 -25.19
N ARG A 224 19.92 -40.39 -25.45
CA ARG A 224 21.03 -40.49 -26.41
C ARG A 224 22.05 -41.52 -25.96
N GLU A 225 22.43 -41.53 -24.69
CA GLU A 225 23.36 -42.51 -24.12
C GLU A 225 22.82 -43.94 -24.24
N ILE A 226 21.56 -44.18 -23.89
CA ILE A 226 20.91 -45.48 -24.03
C ILE A 226 20.90 -45.93 -25.50
N THR A 227 20.54 -45.02 -26.41
CA THR A 227 20.50 -45.33 -27.86
C THR A 227 21.89 -45.65 -28.40
N HIS A 228 22.91 -44.93 -27.94
CA HIS A 228 24.30 -45.18 -28.30
C HIS A 228 24.79 -46.54 -27.78
N ALA A 229 24.51 -46.87 -26.51
CA ALA A 229 24.84 -48.16 -25.91
C ALA A 229 24.18 -49.33 -26.66
N LEU A 230 22.89 -49.20 -27.03
CA LEU A 230 22.19 -50.19 -27.85
C LEU A 230 22.85 -50.39 -29.22
N LYS A 231 23.31 -49.29 -29.86
CA LYS A 231 23.98 -49.35 -31.16
C LYS A 231 25.33 -50.07 -31.09
N LEU A 232 26.10 -49.84 -30.01
CA LEU A 232 27.36 -50.56 -29.76
C LEU A 232 27.13 -52.06 -29.54
N ILE A 233 26.16 -52.43 -28.70
CA ILE A 233 25.79 -53.83 -28.46
C ILE A 233 25.37 -54.50 -29.78
N HIS A 234 24.55 -53.83 -30.59
CA HIS A 234 24.14 -54.35 -31.90
C HIS A 234 25.33 -54.55 -32.85
N GLN A 235 26.32 -53.65 -32.84
CA GLN A 235 27.55 -53.78 -33.64
C GLN A 235 28.44 -54.94 -33.19
N ASP A 236 28.57 -55.16 -31.88
CA ASP A 236 29.37 -56.25 -31.32
C ASP A 236 28.74 -57.62 -31.60
N VAL A 237 27.41 -57.75 -31.49
CA VAL A 237 26.69 -58.97 -31.88
C VAL A 237 26.90 -59.28 -33.36
N HIS A 238 26.90 -58.26 -34.23
CA HIS A 238 27.13 -58.46 -35.66
C HIS A 238 28.58 -58.81 -36.02
N LYS A 239 29.57 -58.32 -35.26
CA LYS A 239 30.99 -58.71 -35.41
C LYS A 239 31.26 -60.13 -34.90
N GLY A 240 30.67 -60.50 -33.76
CA GLY A 240 30.78 -61.87 -33.22
C GLY A 240 30.24 -62.92 -34.19
N ASN A 241 29.14 -62.64 -34.88
CA ASN A 241 28.53 -63.56 -35.85
C ASN A 241 29.31 -63.68 -37.19
N LYS A 242 30.21 -62.76 -37.51
CA LYS A 242 31.07 -62.85 -38.71
C LYS A 242 32.42 -63.53 -38.45
N GLY A 243 32.84 -63.64 -37.19
CA GLY A 243 34.07 -64.36 -36.81
C GLY A 243 33.93 -65.89 -36.87
N ASP A 244 32.70 -66.41 -36.75
CA ASP A 244 32.41 -67.85 -36.67
C ASP A 244 32.12 -68.52 -38.04
N HIS A 245 32.23 -67.78 -39.14
CA HIS A 245 32.01 -68.29 -40.52
C HIS A 245 33.28 -68.27 -41.38
N GLY A 246 34.47 -68.12 -40.78
CA GLY A 246 35.76 -68.07 -41.47
C GLY A 246 36.68 -69.28 -41.26
N THR A 247 36.26 -70.30 -40.52
CA THR A 247 37.06 -71.53 -40.28
C THR A 247 36.24 -72.78 -40.58
N SER A 248 36.15 -73.14 -41.86
CA SER A 248 35.92 -74.51 -42.34
C SER A 248 36.34 -74.58 -43.80
#